data_AF-A0A2P8VR34-F1
#
_entry.id   AF-A0A2P8VR34-F1
#
_cell.length_a   1.000
_cell.length_b   1.000
_cell.length_c   1.000
_cell.angle_alpha   90.00
_cell.angle_beta   90.00
_cell.angle_gamma   90.00
#
_symmetry.space_group_name_H-M   'P 1'
#
loop_
_entity.id
_entity.type
_entity.pdbx_description
1 polymer ?
#
loop_
_entity_poly.entity_id
_entity_poly.type
_entity_poly.pdbx_seq_one_letter_code
_entity_poly.pdbx_strand_id
1 'polypeptide(L)'
;MNKLIAAVYAVMDKSPLRALSLVMALVLAGCMFWDPSRFAAKTSELEIWQGFLLMWAVCAGVIHGVGFRPRAVVWQGIFCPLIADLVLLAGLLFFFF
;
A
#
# COMPACT_ATOMS: atom_id res chain seq x y z
N MET A 1 2.81 0.45 -25.68
CA MET A 1 2.50 0.90 -24.30
C MET A 1 1.57 -0.05 -23.53
N ASN A 2 0.58 -0.70 -24.15
CA ASN A 2 -0.35 -1.60 -23.42
C ASN A 2 0.23 -2.91 -22.87
N LYS A 3 1.25 -3.50 -23.51
CA LYS A 3 1.80 -4.81 -23.11
C LYS A 3 2.53 -4.78 -21.76
N LEU A 4 3.19 -3.67 -21.45
CA LEU A 4 4.02 -3.54 -20.24
C LEU A 4 3.16 -3.37 -18.99
N ILE A 5 2.12 -2.53 -19.09
CA ILE A 5 1.11 -2.35 -18.04
C ILE A 5 0.36 -3.66 -17.79
N ALA A 6 -0.05 -4.36 -18.85
CA ALA A 6 -0.72 -5.65 -18.72
C ALA A 6 0.17 -6.72 -18.07
N ALA A 7 1.47 -6.75 -18.40
CA ALA A 7 2.42 -7.69 -17.81
C ALA A 7 2.65 -7.43 -16.31
N VAL A 8 2.80 -6.16 -15.92
CA VAL A 8 2.93 -5.77 -14.50
C VAL A 8 1.68 -6.18 -13.72
N TYR A 9 0.49 -5.90 -14.25
CA TYR A 9 -0.77 -6.33 -13.65
C TYR A 9 -0.90 -7.85 -13.56
N ALA A 10 -0.44 -8.60 -14.56
CA ALA A 10 -0.49 -10.07 -14.57
C ALA A 10 0.49 -10.70 -13.58
N VAL A 11 1.67 -10.09 -13.38
CA VAL A 11 2.61 -10.53 -12.33
C VAL A 11 2.00 -10.28 -10.97
N MET A 12 1.47 -9.07 -10.74
CA MET A 12 0.86 -8.69 -9.47
C MET A 12 -0.38 -9.51 -9.11
N ASP A 13 -1.13 -10.02 -10.08
CA ASP A 13 -2.30 -10.86 -9.81
C ASP A 13 -1.98 -12.25 -9.24
N LYS A 14 -0.70 -12.62 -9.16
CA LYS A 14 -0.32 -13.90 -8.60
C LYS A 14 -0.69 -13.96 -7.12
N SER A 15 -1.39 -15.03 -6.74
CA SER A 15 -1.79 -15.33 -5.36
C SER A 15 -0.70 -15.07 -4.29
N PRO A 16 0.59 -15.43 -4.47
CA PRO A 16 1.62 -15.11 -3.49
C PRO A 16 1.86 -13.60 -3.28
N LEU A 17 1.82 -12.79 -4.35
CA LEU A 17 2.00 -11.34 -4.22
C LEU A 17 0.79 -10.68 -3.56
N ARG A 18 -0.40 -11.21 -3.82
CA ARG A 18 -1.62 -10.80 -3.10
C ARG A 18 -1.54 -11.11 -1.61
N ALA A 19 -1.09 -12.32 -1.24
CA ALA A 19 -0.88 -12.67 0.15
C ALA A 19 0.18 -11.78 0.82
N LEU A 20 1.30 -11.51 0.13
CA LEU A 20 2.33 -10.60 0.61
C LEU A 20 1.78 -9.18 0.85
N SER A 21 1.08 -8.63 -0.13
CA SER A 21 0.39 -7.33 -0.03
C SER A 21 -0.55 -7.27 1.17
N LEU A 22 -1.33 -8.32 1.40
CA LEU A 22 -2.23 -8.40 2.55
C LEU A 22 -1.47 -8.41 3.88
N VAL A 23 -0.42 -9.23 3.99
CA VAL A 23 0.40 -9.31 5.19
C VAL A 23 1.07 -7.97 5.47
N MET A 24 1.67 -7.34 4.46
CA MET A 24 2.30 -6.02 4.63
C MET A 24 1.29 -4.97 5.08
N ALA A 25 0.09 -4.95 4.49
CA ALA A 25 -0.96 -4.01 4.87
C ALA A 25 -1.43 -4.21 6.31
N LEU A 26 -1.65 -5.45 6.74
CA LEU A 26 -2.08 -5.77 8.11
C LEU A 26 -1.00 -5.45 9.14
N VAL A 27 0.26 -5.78 8.84
CA VAL A 27 1.39 -5.47 9.73
C VAL A 27 1.54 -3.95 9.85
N LEU A 28 1.53 -3.21 8.74
CA LEU A 28 1.68 -1.76 8.78
C LEU A 28 0.51 -1.09 9.51
N ALA A 29 -0.72 -1.54 9.29
CA ALA A 29 -1.87 -1.07 10.06
C ALA A 29 -1.67 -1.30 11.56
N GLY A 30 -1.19 -2.50 11.94
CA GLY A 30 -0.81 -2.82 13.32
C GLY A 30 0.25 -1.86 13.87
N CYS A 31 1.31 -1.58 13.10
CA CYS A 31 2.36 -0.62 13.46
C CYS A 31 1.80 0.80 13.69
N MET A 32 0.93 1.27 12.80
CA MET A 32 0.30 2.59 12.91
C MET A 32 -0.56 2.73 14.16
N PHE A 33 -1.29 1.67 14.56
CA PHE A 33 -2.10 1.68 15.78
C PHE A 33 -1.26 1.49 17.05
N TRP A 34 -0.15 0.74 16.96
CA TRP A 34 0.69 0.43 18.13
C TRP A 34 1.56 1.62 18.55
N ASP A 35 2.20 2.30 17.60
CA ASP A 35 3.04 3.47 17.88
C ASP A 35 2.89 4.54 16.77
N PRO A 36 1.79 5.32 16.82
CA PRO A 36 1.53 6.36 15.84
C PRO A 36 2.56 7.50 15.90
N SER A 37 3.30 7.63 17.02
CA SER A 37 4.27 8.70 17.21
C SER A 37 5.47 8.57 16.27
N ARG A 38 5.81 7.35 15.82
CA ARG A 38 6.87 7.14 14.83
C ARG A 38 6.53 7.71 13.46
N PHE A 39 5.25 7.70 13.08
CA PHE A 39 4.79 8.23 11.80
C PHE A 39 4.34 9.69 11.88
N ALA A 40 4.17 10.23 13.08
CA ALA A 40 3.77 11.61 13.37
C ALA A 40 4.87 12.39 14.11
N ALA A 41 6.13 12.06 13.83
CA ALA A 41 7.28 12.55 14.56
C ALA A 41 7.74 13.94 14.10
N LYS A 42 6.94 14.96 14.45
CA LYS A 42 7.22 16.40 14.68
C LYS A 42 6.23 17.29 13.92
N THR A 43 5.22 17.75 14.66
CA THR A 43 4.43 18.97 14.44
C THR A 43 5.12 20.04 13.58
N SER A 44 4.99 19.97 12.25
CA SER A 44 5.56 20.95 11.32
C SER A 44 4.95 20.78 9.92
N GLU A 45 3.63 20.96 9.79
CA GLU A 45 2.85 21.17 8.53
C GLU A 45 2.99 20.18 7.34
N LEU A 46 4.02 19.34 7.31
CA LEU A 46 4.39 18.42 6.23
C LEU A 46 4.01 16.96 6.56
N GLU A 47 3.77 16.64 7.84
CA GLU A 47 3.58 15.28 8.35
C GLU A 47 2.19 14.67 8.14
N ILE A 48 1.13 15.48 8.03
CA ILE A 48 -0.25 14.96 7.92
C ILE A 48 -0.41 14.10 6.65
N TRP A 49 0.25 14.50 5.55
CA TRP A 49 0.15 13.81 4.27
C TRP A 49 0.76 12.42 4.28
N GLN A 50 1.77 12.17 5.11
CA GLN A 50 2.41 10.87 5.24
C GLN A 50 1.44 9.87 5.85
N GLY A 51 0.72 10.26 6.91
CA GLY A 51 -0.34 9.45 7.49
C GLY A 51 -1.44 9.09 6.49
N PHE A 52 -1.90 10.06 5.69
CA PHE A 52 -2.88 9.79 4.63
C PHE A 52 -2.35 8.87 3.53
N LEU A 53 -1.08 9.03 3.14
CA LEU A 53 -0.44 8.16 2.15
C LEU A 53 -0.30 6.72 2.67
N LEU A 54 0.11 6.53 3.92
CA LEU A 54 0.19 5.22 4.55
C LEU A 54 -1.19 4.58 4.70
N MET A 55 -2.20 5.35 5.12
CA MET A 55 -3.58 4.88 5.21
C MET A 55 -4.12 4.45 3.83
N TRP A 56 -3.87 5.24 2.79
CA TRP A 56 -4.19 4.87 1.41
C TRP A 56 -3.48 3.58 1.00
N ALA A 57 -2.19 3.43 1.33
CA ALA A 57 -1.42 2.24 0.98
C ALA A 57 -1.93 0.98 1.69
N VAL A 58 -2.31 1.08 2.97
CA VAL A 58 -2.97 -0.01 3.71
C VAL A 58 -4.28 -0.40 3.02
N CYS A 59 -5.16 0.56 2.72
CA CYS A 59 -6.43 0.28 2.04
C CYS A 59 -6.21 -0.36 0.66
N ALA A 60 -5.31 0.19 -0.15
CA ALA A 60 -4.97 -0.32 -1.47
C ALA A 60 -4.35 -1.74 -1.39
N GLY A 61 -3.48 -1.98 -0.41
CA GLY A 61 -2.88 -3.29 -0.16
C GLY A 61 -3.88 -4.34 0.31
N VAL A 62 -4.88 -3.96 1.10
CA VAL A 62 -6.00 -4.85 1.46
C VAL A 62 -6.84 -5.17 0.23
N ILE A 63 -7.23 -4.17 -0.57
CA ILE A 63 -8.02 -4.35 -1.80
C ILE A 63 -7.32 -5.32 -2.75
N HIS A 64 -6.03 -5.12 -2.98
CA HIS A 64 -5.21 -6.01 -3.78
C HIS A 64 -5.08 -7.41 -3.16
N GLY A 65 -4.81 -7.48 -1.86
CA GLY A 65 -4.58 -8.71 -1.13
C GLY A 65 -5.79 -9.65 -1.10
N VAL A 66 -7.00 -9.12 -0.88
CA VAL A 66 -8.24 -9.91 -0.95
C VAL A 66 -8.61 -10.32 -2.38
N GLY A 67 -7.98 -9.73 -3.39
CA GLY A 67 -8.24 -10.00 -4.81
C GLY A 67 -9.37 -9.22 -5.41
N PHE A 68 -9.77 -8.12 -4.79
CA PHE A 68 -10.76 -7.25 -5.37
C PHE A 68 -10.15 -6.55 -6.59
N ARG A 69 -10.80 -6.71 -7.76
CA ARG A 69 -10.39 -6.08 -9.02
C ARG A 69 -11.36 -4.96 -9.39
N PRO A 70 -10.99 -3.68 -9.22
CA PRO A 70 -11.84 -2.57 -9.63
C PRO A 70 -12.12 -2.62 -11.14
N ARG A 71 -13.39 -2.49 -11.54
CA ARG A 71 -13.77 -2.53 -12.97
C ARG A 71 -13.45 -1.24 -13.71
N ALA A 72 -13.54 -0.09 -13.05
CA ALA A 72 -13.29 1.21 -13.68
C ALA A 72 -11.78 1.53 -13.67
N VAL A 73 -11.27 2.02 -14.80
CA VAL A 73 -9.85 2.35 -15.01
C VAL A 73 -9.34 3.40 -14.01
N VAL A 74 -10.18 4.37 -13.66
CA VAL A 74 -9.85 5.39 -12.65
C VAL A 74 -9.51 4.74 -11.31
N TRP A 75 -10.30 3.76 -10.87
CA TRP A 75 -10.06 3.05 -9.62
C TRP A 75 -8.87 2.08 -9.69
N GLN A 76 -8.58 1.51 -10.86
CA GLN A 76 -7.35 0.73 -11.07
C GLN A 76 -6.09 1.62 -10.96
N GLY A 77 -6.17 2.88 -11.42
CA GLY A 77 -5.10 3.85 -11.25
C GLY A 77 -4.93 4.26 -9.79
N ILE A 78 -6.02 4.62 -9.11
CA ILE A 78 -6.01 5.06 -7.71
C ILE A 78 -5.58 3.95 -6.76
N PHE A 79 -5.96 2.68 -7.02
CA PHE A 79 -5.57 1.53 -6.21
C PHE A 79 -4.52 0.67 -6.93
N CYS A 80 -3.56 1.32 -7.59
CA CYS A 80 -2.49 0.62 -8.28
C CYS A 80 -1.67 -0.21 -7.27
N PRO A 81 -1.69 -1.55 -7.36
CA PRO A 81 -1.16 -2.39 -6.31
C PRO A 81 0.37 -2.29 -6.20
N LEU A 82 1.07 -1.97 -7.30
CA LEU A 82 2.52 -1.79 -7.30
C LEU A 82 2.94 -0.59 -6.45
N ILE A 83 2.22 0.53 -6.59
CA ILE A 83 2.50 1.74 -5.83
C ILE A 83 2.18 1.51 -4.36
N ALA A 84 1.06 0.83 -4.07
CA ALA A 84 0.69 0.46 -2.71
C ALA A 84 1.77 -0.39 -2.04
N ASP A 85 2.23 -1.47 -2.68
CA ASP A 85 3.25 -2.38 -2.13
C ASP A 85 4.57 -1.66 -1.86
N LEU A 86 5.00 -0.74 -2.74
CA LEU A 86 6.21 0.06 -2.52
C LEU A 86 6.07 0.98 -1.31
N VAL A 87 4.92 1.63 -1.14
CA VAL A 87 4.66 2.50 0.01
C VAL A 87 4.54 1.69 1.30
N LEU A 88 3.88 0.52 1.26
CA LEU A 88 3.79 -0.40 2.39
C LEU A 88 5.18 -0.85 2.85
N LEU A 89 6.03 -1.27 1.91
CA LEU A 89 7.39 -1.69 2.19
C LEU A 89 8.20 -0.53 2.80
N ALA A 90 8.12 0.66 2.22
CA ALA A 90 8.80 1.85 2.75
C ALA A 90 8.33 2.19 4.18
N GLY A 91 7.02 2.14 4.44
CA GLY A 91 6.45 2.38 5.77
C GLY A 91 6.91 1.35 6.80
N LEU A 92 6.97 0.07 6.43
CA LEU A 92 7.49 -0.99 7.30
C LEU A 92 8.98 -0.83 7.57
N LEU A 93 9.79 -0.55 6.54
CA LEU A 93 11.21 -0.31 6.70
C LEU A 93 11.48 0.87 7.64
N PHE A 94 10.76 1.97 7.46
CA PHE A 94 10.86 3.15 8.33
C PHE A 94 10.43 2.87 9.78
N PHE A 95 9.46 1.97 9.99
CA PHE A 95 9.03 1.62 11.33
C PHE A 95 10.04 0.73 12.07
N PHE A 96 10.67 -0.22 11.38
CA PHE A 96 11.53 -1.23 11.99
C PHE A 96 13.03 -0.90 12.00
N PHE A 97 13.52 -0.02 11.12
CA PHE A 97 14.92 0.37 10.99
C PHE A 97 15.11 1.87 11.19
#